data_AF-A0ABD2RHF6-F1
#
_entry.id   AF-A0ABD2RHF6-F1
#
_cell.length_a   1.000
_cell.length_b   1.000
_cell.length_c   1.000
_cell.angle_alpha   90.00
_cell.angle_beta   90.00
_cell.angle_gamma   90.00
#
_symmetry.space_group_name_H-M   'P 1'
#
loop_
_entity.id
_entity.type
_entity.pdbx_description
1 polymer ?
#
loop_
_entity_poly.entity_id
_entity_poly.type
_entity_poly.pdbx_seq_one_letter_code
_entity_poly.pdbx_strand_id
1 'polypeptide(L)'
;MYDPFGTRIKHETRFKYDRIPAVVELCIQAGVDLPGYPSRRRTKPIRMIGKKVIDIGGLVEEPRPSVDTNSAIMDLDTHRSFERFAPPLESEVPRIAQETIDAYEKVKWGVTKLMKKYTVKACGYCSEVHVGPWGHNAKLCGEFKHQWRDGKHGWQDATVDEVFPPNYVWHVQDPKGTPLRSALKRFYGKAPAVVEVCMQAGAQIPQKYKPMMRLDIVLPESEESRLVA
;
A
#
# COMPACT_ATOMS: atom_id res chain seq x y z
N MET A 1 -27.54 -4.21 9.48
CA MET A 1 -27.22 -3.33 8.33
C MET A 1 -26.61 -4.22 7.26
N TYR A 2 -27.28 -4.29 6.11
CA TYR A 2 -27.01 -5.25 5.03
C TYR A 2 -25.83 -4.77 4.19
N ASP A 3 -24.79 -5.59 4.06
CA ASP A 3 -23.73 -5.38 3.08
C ASP A 3 -24.16 -6.09 1.78
N PRO A 4 -24.40 -5.36 0.69
CA PRO A 4 -24.85 -5.96 -0.55
C PRO A 4 -23.79 -6.87 -1.20
N PHE A 5 -22.52 -6.84 -0.78
CA PHE A 5 -21.47 -7.65 -1.37
C PHE A 5 -21.25 -8.99 -0.66
N GLY A 6 -21.90 -9.20 0.50
CA GLY A 6 -21.82 -10.45 1.26
C GLY A 6 -21.85 -10.22 2.76
N THR A 7 -21.74 -11.26 3.57
CA THR A 7 -21.58 -11.10 5.01
C THR A 7 -20.15 -10.71 5.35
N ARG A 8 -19.97 -9.69 6.20
CA ARG A 8 -18.67 -9.32 6.77
C ARG A 8 -17.96 -10.55 7.31
N ILE A 9 -16.66 -10.70 6.98
CA ILE A 9 -15.83 -11.81 7.45
C ILE A 9 -15.85 -11.82 8.98
N LYS A 10 -16.30 -12.92 9.57
CA LYS A 10 -16.32 -13.13 11.03
C LYS A 10 -15.00 -13.74 11.48
N HIS A 11 -14.71 -13.63 12.78
CA HIS A 11 -13.49 -14.17 13.35
C HIS A 11 -13.37 -15.69 13.15
N GLU A 12 -14.47 -16.43 13.26
CA GLU A 12 -14.50 -17.89 13.13
C GLU A 12 -14.23 -18.35 11.68
N THR A 13 -14.56 -17.49 10.72
CA THR A 13 -14.39 -17.77 9.29
C THR A 13 -13.11 -17.19 8.71
N ARG A 14 -12.26 -16.54 9.52
CA ARG A 14 -11.10 -15.76 9.03
C ARG A 14 -10.10 -16.58 8.20
N PHE A 15 -9.98 -17.88 8.50
CA PHE A 15 -9.09 -18.80 7.78
C PHE A 15 -9.70 -19.37 6.50
N LYS A 16 -10.96 -19.04 6.20
CA LYS A 16 -11.63 -19.42 4.94
C LYS A 16 -11.40 -18.42 3.82
N TYR A 17 -10.76 -17.29 4.10
CA TYR A 17 -10.52 -16.22 3.16
C TYR A 17 -9.03 -15.92 3.11
N ASP A 18 -8.49 -15.81 1.90
CA ASP A 18 -7.11 -15.40 1.70
C ASP A 18 -6.93 -13.92 2.04
N ARG A 19 -5.74 -13.59 2.54
CA ARG A 19 -5.32 -12.21 2.76
C ARG A 19 -4.39 -11.82 1.63
N ILE A 20 -4.79 -10.80 0.86
CA ILE A 20 -4.02 -10.29 -0.27
C ILE A 20 -3.68 -8.80 -0.05
N PRO A 21 -2.68 -8.25 -0.77
CA PRO A 21 -2.36 -6.83 -0.65
C PRO A 21 -3.55 -5.94 -1.02
N ALA A 22 -3.74 -4.85 -0.29
CA ALA A 22 -4.90 -3.97 -0.45
C ALA A 22 -5.04 -3.39 -1.87
N VAL A 23 -3.92 -3.07 -2.53
CA VAL A 23 -3.91 -2.61 -3.93
C VAL A 23 -4.45 -3.69 -4.87
N VAL A 24 -4.12 -4.96 -4.62
CA VAL A 24 -4.58 -6.10 -5.43
C VAL A 24 -6.08 -6.29 -5.28
N GLU A 25 -6.58 -6.35 -4.04
CA GLU A 25 -8.02 -6.44 -3.78
C GLU A 25 -8.78 -5.26 -4.39
N LEU A 26 -8.24 -4.04 -4.28
CA LEU A 26 -8.86 -2.85 -4.88
C LEU A 26 -8.95 -2.95 -6.40
N CYS A 27 -7.91 -3.45 -7.06
CA CYS A 27 -7.91 -3.71 -8.51
C CYS A 27 -8.93 -4.80 -8.90
N ILE A 28 -9.02 -5.87 -8.12
CA ILE A 28 -10.01 -6.94 -8.34
C ILE A 28 -11.43 -6.38 -8.27
N GLN A 29 -11.76 -5.64 -7.20
CA GLN A 29 -13.06 -4.97 -7.04
C GLN A 29 -13.34 -3.96 -8.18
N ALA A 30 -12.29 -3.37 -8.74
CA ALA A 30 -12.36 -2.49 -9.89
C ALA A 30 -12.57 -3.19 -11.25
N GLY A 31 -12.46 -4.52 -11.31
CA GLY A 31 -12.70 -5.29 -12.54
C GLY A 31 -11.52 -6.13 -13.03
N VAL A 32 -10.34 -6.03 -12.40
CA VAL A 32 -9.16 -6.81 -12.81
C VAL A 32 -9.37 -8.27 -12.47
N ASP A 33 -9.23 -9.16 -13.45
CA ASP A 33 -9.34 -10.59 -13.22
C ASP A 33 -7.99 -11.22 -12.91
N LEU A 34 -7.91 -11.87 -11.75
CA LEU A 34 -6.73 -12.57 -11.28
C LEU A 34 -7.15 -14.01 -11.01
N PRO A 35 -6.79 -14.98 -11.89
CA PRO A 35 -7.29 -16.36 -11.79
C PRO A 35 -6.95 -17.04 -10.45
N GLY A 36 -5.87 -16.59 -9.80
CA GLY A 36 -5.42 -17.07 -8.50
C GLY A 36 -6.20 -16.51 -7.30
N TYR A 37 -6.94 -15.42 -7.51
CA TYR A 37 -7.81 -14.79 -6.51
C TYR A 37 -9.20 -14.57 -7.11
N PRO A 38 -9.96 -15.66 -7.32
CA PRO A 38 -11.29 -15.57 -7.88
C PRO A 38 -12.23 -14.83 -6.92
N SER A 39 -12.59 -13.60 -7.28
CA SER A 39 -13.52 -12.81 -6.47
C SER A 39 -14.96 -12.91 -6.95
N ARG A 40 -15.89 -12.94 -6.00
CA ARG A 40 -17.33 -12.92 -6.27
C ARG A 40 -17.70 -11.62 -6.96
N ARG A 41 -17.95 -11.69 -8.27
CA ARG A 41 -18.45 -10.56 -9.05
C ARG A 41 -19.95 -10.66 -9.20
N ARG A 42 -20.62 -9.51 -9.08
CA ARG A 42 -22.05 -9.40 -9.39
C ARG A 42 -22.20 -9.34 -10.90
N THR A 43 -22.82 -10.35 -11.49
CA THR A 43 -23.16 -10.37 -12.92
C THR A 43 -24.39 -9.50 -13.24
N LYS A 44 -25.24 -9.27 -12.23
CA LYS A 44 -26.43 -8.40 -12.33
C LYS A 44 -26.34 -7.26 -11.30
N PRO A 45 -26.66 -6.02 -11.70
CA PRO A 45 -26.65 -4.88 -10.79
C PRO A 45 -27.74 -5.00 -9.71
N ILE A 46 -27.50 -4.41 -8.54
CA ILE A 46 -28.48 -4.37 -7.44
C ILE A 46 -29.64 -3.46 -7.85
N ARG A 47 -30.88 -3.94 -7.73
CA ARG A 47 -32.07 -3.11 -7.96
C ARG A 47 -32.57 -2.57 -6.63
N MET A 48 -32.69 -1.25 -6.55
CA MET A 48 -33.13 -0.50 -5.36
C MET A 48 -34.42 0.26 -5.68
N ILE A 49 -35.37 0.35 -4.74
CA ILE A 49 -36.39 1.41 -4.71
C ILE A 49 -36.21 2.21 -3.42
N GLY A 50 -35.87 3.49 -3.57
CA GLY A 50 -35.46 4.33 -2.44
C GLY A 50 -34.26 3.72 -1.71
N LYS A 51 -34.40 3.49 -0.40
CA LYS A 51 -33.38 2.86 0.46
C LYS A 51 -33.52 1.34 0.56
N LYS A 52 -34.51 0.72 -0.08
CA LYS A 52 -34.82 -0.70 0.03
C LYS A 52 -34.24 -1.48 -1.14
N VAL A 53 -33.45 -2.51 -0.84
CA VAL A 53 -32.93 -3.47 -1.82
C VAL A 53 -34.07 -4.40 -2.24
N ILE A 54 -34.31 -4.52 -3.55
CA ILE A 54 -35.38 -5.38 -4.11
C ILE A 54 -34.81 -6.63 -4.75
N ASP A 55 -33.74 -6.45 -5.52
CA ASP A 55 -33.05 -7.56 -6.16
C ASP A 55 -31.58 -7.41 -5.89
N ILE A 56 -31.06 -8.42 -5.21
CA ILE A 56 -29.65 -8.49 -4.84
C ILE A 56 -28.84 -8.92 -6.05
N GLY A 57 -29.41 -9.38 -7.17
CA GLY A 57 -28.65 -10.00 -8.26
C GLY A 57 -28.05 -11.32 -7.77
N GLY A 58 -28.36 -12.42 -8.46
CA GLY A 58 -28.03 -13.77 -7.99
C GLY A 58 -26.60 -13.93 -7.43
N LEU A 59 -26.48 -14.70 -6.35
CA LEU A 59 -25.20 -15.13 -5.81
C LEU A 59 -24.48 -15.94 -6.89
N VAL A 60 -23.39 -15.38 -7.42
CA VAL A 60 -22.49 -16.15 -8.28
C VAL A 60 -21.75 -17.13 -7.38
N GLU A 61 -21.74 -18.41 -7.76
CA GLU A 61 -20.94 -19.42 -7.05
C GLU A 61 -19.48 -18.96 -6.96
N GLU A 62 -18.80 -19.33 -5.87
CA GLU A 62 -17.37 -19.04 -5.76
C GLU A 62 -16.64 -19.67 -6.95
N PRO A 63 -15.89 -18.88 -7.74
CA PRO A 63 -15.13 -19.46 -8.82
C PRO A 63 -14.07 -20.38 -8.19
N ARG A 64 -13.95 -21.60 -8.74
CA ARG A 64 -12.96 -22.56 -8.24
C ARG A 64 -11.55 -22.01 -8.55
N PRO A 65 -10.59 -22.12 -7.61
CA PRO A 65 -9.21 -21.72 -7.88
C PRO A 65 -8.69 -22.50 -9.09
N SER A 66 -8.12 -21.83 -10.10
CA SER A 66 -7.44 -22.52 -11.20
C SER A 66 -6.11 -23.09 -10.71
N VAL A 67 -5.87 -24.36 -11.01
CA VAL A 67 -4.71 -25.14 -10.51
C VAL A 67 -3.38 -24.68 -11.14
N ASP A 68 -3.41 -23.93 -12.25
CA ASP A 68 -2.23 -23.56 -13.05
C ASP A 68 -1.70 -22.12 -12.78
N THR A 69 -2.06 -21.50 -11.65
CA THR A 69 -1.84 -20.05 -11.45
C THR A 69 -0.60 -19.67 -10.63
N ASN A 70 0.41 -20.53 -10.59
CA ASN A 70 1.60 -20.28 -9.76
C ASN A 70 2.38 -19.03 -10.18
N SER A 71 2.41 -18.64 -11.46
CA SER A 71 3.24 -17.52 -11.92
C SER A 71 2.78 -16.15 -11.40
N ALA A 72 1.51 -15.80 -11.59
CA ALA A 72 0.99 -14.47 -11.23
C ALA A 72 0.89 -14.24 -9.70
N ILE A 73 0.69 -15.31 -8.92
CA ILE A 73 0.68 -15.24 -7.44
C ILE A 73 2.11 -15.12 -6.91
N MET A 74 3.08 -15.82 -7.51
CA MET A 74 4.49 -15.72 -7.12
C MET A 74 5.04 -14.30 -7.25
N ASP A 75 4.58 -13.53 -8.24
CA ASP A 75 4.99 -12.13 -8.44
C ASP A 75 4.49 -11.18 -7.33
N LEU A 76 3.42 -11.55 -6.62
CA LEU A 76 2.89 -10.79 -5.47
C LEU A 76 3.61 -11.14 -4.16
N ASP A 77 4.31 -12.29 -4.12
CA ASP A 77 5.10 -12.70 -2.98
C ASP A 77 6.50 -12.06 -3.03
N THR A 78 6.70 -11.03 -2.21
CA THR A 78 7.98 -10.35 -2.09
C THR A 78 9.02 -11.14 -1.29
N HIS A 79 8.66 -12.28 -0.68
CA HIS A 79 9.55 -13.09 0.14
C HIS A 79 10.74 -13.64 -0.66
N ARG A 80 11.96 -13.36 -0.19
CA ARG A 80 13.22 -13.72 -0.87
C ARG A 80 13.30 -13.23 -2.33
N SER A 81 12.63 -12.13 -2.66
CA SER A 81 12.71 -11.50 -3.98
C SER A 81 14.15 -11.22 -4.42
N PHE A 82 15.04 -10.84 -3.49
CA PHE A 82 16.48 -10.66 -3.75
C PHE A 82 17.21 -11.91 -4.28
N GLU A 83 16.68 -13.11 -4.02
CA GLU A 83 17.29 -14.35 -4.49
C GLU A 83 16.70 -14.84 -5.81
N ARG A 84 15.54 -14.28 -6.20
CA ARG A 84 14.82 -14.66 -7.44
C ARG A 84 15.39 -13.92 -8.66
N PHE A 85 15.95 -12.73 -8.47
CA PHE A 85 16.41 -11.88 -9.55
C PHE A 85 17.91 -11.60 -9.44
N ALA A 86 18.62 -11.76 -10.55
CA ALA A 86 20.03 -11.36 -10.63
C ALA A 86 20.17 -9.83 -10.48
N PRO A 87 21.27 -9.34 -9.88
CA PRO A 87 21.54 -7.92 -9.83
C PRO A 87 21.65 -7.36 -11.26
N PRO A 88 21.10 -6.17 -11.53
CA PRO A 88 21.20 -5.54 -12.84
C PRO A 88 22.65 -5.12 -13.14
N LEU A 89 22.98 -4.95 -14.42
CA LEU A 89 24.24 -4.32 -14.81
C LEU A 89 24.25 -2.85 -14.37
N GLU A 90 25.43 -2.33 -13.98
CA GLU A 90 25.56 -0.94 -13.51
C GLU A 90 25.04 0.08 -14.54
N SER A 91 25.22 -0.19 -15.84
CA SER A 91 24.73 0.66 -16.93
C SER A 91 23.20 0.72 -17.04
N GLU A 92 22.49 -0.29 -16.52
CA GLU A 92 21.03 -0.37 -16.56
C GLU A 92 20.36 0.28 -15.35
N VAL A 93 21.10 0.46 -14.25
CA VAL A 93 20.60 0.96 -12.98
C VAL A 93 19.83 2.29 -13.12
N PRO A 94 20.31 3.32 -13.84
CA PRO A 94 19.57 4.57 -13.98
C PRO A 94 18.24 4.40 -14.73
N ARG A 95 18.21 3.55 -15.76
CA ARG A 95 16.99 3.26 -16.52
C ARG A 95 15.96 2.55 -15.64
N ILE A 96 16.39 1.52 -14.90
CA ILE A 96 15.54 0.76 -13.98
C ILE A 96 15.00 1.67 -12.88
N ALA A 97 15.83 2.56 -12.34
CA ALA A 97 15.42 3.53 -11.34
C ALA A 97 14.35 4.49 -11.88
N GLN A 98 14.48 4.96 -13.13
CA GLN A 98 13.48 5.81 -13.78
C GLN A 98 12.15 5.06 -13.97
N GLU A 99 12.20 3.83 -14.49
CA GLU A 99 11.02 2.99 -14.67
C GLU A 99 10.33 2.70 -13.32
N THR A 100 11.12 2.50 -12.26
CA THR A 100 10.62 2.24 -10.91
C THR A 100 9.87 3.44 -10.33
N ILE A 101 10.43 4.66 -10.43
CA ILE A 101 9.75 5.86 -9.92
C ILE A 101 8.48 6.18 -10.72
N ASP A 102 8.50 5.98 -12.04
CA ASP A 102 7.34 6.18 -12.90
C ASP A 102 6.22 5.17 -12.56
N ALA A 103 6.57 3.91 -12.31
CA ALA A 103 5.63 2.89 -11.86
C ALA A 103 5.04 3.22 -10.48
N TYR A 104 5.89 3.65 -9.53
CA TYR A 104 5.45 4.07 -8.20
C TYR A 104 4.41 5.20 -8.25
N GLU A 105 4.67 6.22 -9.07
CA GLU A 105 3.76 7.33 -9.32
C GLU A 105 2.45 6.89 -9.95
N LYS A 106 2.54 6.02 -10.97
CA LYS A 106 1.36 5.48 -11.68
C LYS A 106 0.46 4.68 -10.75
N VAL A 107 1.03 3.84 -9.88
CA VAL A 107 0.28 3.09 -8.88
C VAL A 107 -0.38 4.03 -7.87
N LYS A 108 0.37 4.99 -7.30
CA LYS A 108 -0.19 5.96 -6.35
C LYS A 108 -1.35 6.74 -6.95
N TRP A 109 -1.22 7.18 -8.20
CA TRP A 109 -2.29 7.87 -8.93
C TRP A 109 -3.50 6.97 -9.21
N GLY A 110 -3.26 5.72 -9.63
CA GLY A 110 -4.31 4.73 -9.90
C GLY A 110 -5.13 4.41 -8.64
N VAL A 111 -4.45 4.12 -7.53
CA VAL A 111 -5.06 3.91 -6.21
C VAL A 111 -5.90 5.12 -5.81
N THR A 112 -5.33 6.34 -5.93
CA THR A 112 -6.06 7.60 -5.64
C THR A 112 -7.35 7.71 -6.44
N LYS A 113 -7.34 7.33 -7.73
CA LYS A 113 -8.54 7.35 -8.57
C LYS A 113 -9.55 6.28 -8.18
N LEU A 114 -9.11 5.05 -7.93
CA LEU A 114 -10.00 3.95 -7.54
C LEU A 114 -10.69 4.23 -6.21
N MET A 115 -9.98 4.80 -5.23
CA MET A 115 -10.54 5.16 -3.92
C MET A 115 -11.60 6.26 -3.97
N LYS A 116 -11.74 6.99 -5.10
CA LYS A 116 -12.88 7.91 -5.30
C LYS A 116 -14.19 7.18 -5.58
N LYS A 117 -14.12 5.92 -6.06
CA LYS A 117 -15.28 5.11 -6.43
C LYS A 117 -15.51 3.96 -5.46
N TYR A 118 -14.45 3.33 -4.99
CA TYR A 118 -14.49 2.19 -4.09
C TYR A 118 -14.08 2.63 -2.70
N THR A 119 -14.89 2.24 -1.71
CA THR A 119 -14.60 2.48 -0.31
C THR A 119 -13.53 1.52 0.18
N VAL A 120 -12.59 2.06 0.96
CA VAL A 120 -11.55 1.27 1.62
C VAL A 120 -11.50 1.70 3.07
N LYS A 121 -11.39 0.74 3.98
CA LYS A 121 -11.31 0.96 5.42
C LYS A 121 -9.92 0.56 5.91
N ALA A 122 -9.32 1.38 6.75
CA ALA A 122 -8.08 1.08 7.43
C ALA A 122 -8.33 1.01 8.94
N CYS A 123 -7.53 0.22 9.65
CA CYS A 123 -7.56 0.19 11.11
C CYS A 123 -6.68 1.33 11.64
N GLY A 124 -7.22 2.20 12.48
CA GLY A 124 -6.43 3.30 13.08
C GLY A 124 -5.36 2.87 14.09
N TYR A 125 -5.20 1.56 14.33
CA TYR A 125 -4.23 1.01 15.29
C TYR A 125 -3.18 0.12 14.65
N CYS A 126 -3.50 -0.61 13.58
CA CYS A 126 -2.63 -1.59 12.94
C CYS A 126 -2.68 -1.45 11.43
N SER A 127 -1.77 -2.07 10.70
CA SER A 127 -1.69 -2.00 9.22
C SER A 127 -2.78 -2.78 8.47
N GLU A 128 -3.89 -3.14 9.14
CA GLU A 128 -4.96 -3.90 8.50
C GLU A 128 -5.82 -2.98 7.62
N VAL A 129 -6.06 -3.42 6.39
CA VAL A 129 -6.88 -2.72 5.41
C VAL A 129 -7.95 -3.66 4.89
N HIS A 130 -9.17 -3.13 4.70
CA HIS A 130 -10.29 -3.84 4.11
C HIS A 130 -10.85 -3.01 2.96
N VAL A 131 -10.88 -3.59 1.76
CA VAL A 131 -11.53 -2.95 0.61
C VAL A 131 -13.01 -3.29 0.65
N GLY A 132 -13.84 -2.27 0.83
CA GLY A 132 -15.27 -2.42 0.99
C GLY A 132 -15.89 -1.30 1.84
N PRO A 133 -17.22 -1.19 1.85
CA PRO A 133 -17.93 -0.16 2.60
C PRO A 133 -17.79 -0.29 4.11
N TRP A 134 -17.50 -1.49 4.62
CA TRP A 134 -17.38 -1.77 6.06
C TRP A 134 -16.24 -2.75 6.30
N GLY A 135 -15.34 -2.46 7.23
CA GLY A 135 -14.24 -3.38 7.56
C GLY A 135 -14.73 -4.73 8.10
N HIS A 136 -13.89 -5.75 8.22
CA HIS A 136 -14.31 -7.07 8.72
C HIS A 136 -14.56 -7.12 10.24
N ASN A 137 -15.10 -8.25 10.73
CA ASN A 137 -15.31 -8.55 12.16
C ASN A 137 -14.28 -9.53 12.74
N ALA A 138 -13.26 -9.92 11.98
CA ALA A 138 -12.18 -10.73 12.54
C ALA A 138 -11.45 -9.99 13.67
N LYS A 139 -11.27 -10.68 14.79
CA LYS A 139 -10.54 -10.19 15.98
C LYS A 139 -9.05 -10.51 15.85
N LEU A 140 -8.33 -9.77 15.00
CA LEU A 140 -6.92 -10.00 14.68
C LEU A 140 -6.03 -8.79 14.99
N CYS A 141 -6.60 -7.70 15.50
CA CYS A 141 -5.81 -6.53 15.87
C CYS A 141 -4.97 -6.85 17.10
N GLY A 142 -3.64 -6.94 16.95
CA GLY A 142 -2.69 -7.21 18.04
C GLY A 142 -2.08 -5.95 18.67
N GLU A 143 -2.46 -4.76 18.19
CA GLU A 143 -1.80 -3.50 18.57
C GLU A 143 -2.23 -2.96 19.93
N PHE A 144 -1.65 -1.83 20.35
CA PHE A 144 -1.85 -1.24 21.67
C PHE A 144 -3.31 -1.29 22.16
N LYS A 145 -3.47 -1.76 23.40
CA LYS A 145 -4.77 -1.94 24.08
C LYS A 145 -5.76 -2.86 23.35
N HIS A 146 -5.31 -3.81 22.52
CA HIS A 146 -6.22 -4.75 21.85
C HIS A 146 -7.02 -5.62 22.81
N GLN A 147 -6.48 -5.97 23.99
CA GLN A 147 -7.20 -6.78 25.01
C GLN A 147 -8.51 -6.09 25.45
N TRP A 148 -8.48 -4.77 25.63
CA TRP A 148 -9.65 -3.95 25.98
C TRP A 148 -10.66 -3.85 24.83
N ARG A 149 -10.22 -4.07 23.59
CA ARG A 149 -11.05 -4.07 22.38
C ARG A 149 -11.42 -5.47 21.91
N ASP A 150 -11.07 -6.52 22.67
CA ASP A 150 -11.33 -7.91 22.29
C ASP A 150 -10.77 -8.22 20.88
N GLY A 151 -9.58 -7.71 20.58
CA GLY A 151 -8.89 -7.88 19.29
C GLY A 151 -9.58 -7.24 18.08
N LYS A 152 -10.64 -6.45 18.27
CA LYS A 152 -11.40 -5.81 17.18
C LYS A 152 -10.64 -4.61 16.59
N HIS A 153 -10.81 -4.41 15.29
CA HIS A 153 -10.21 -3.27 14.58
C HIS A 153 -11.02 -1.98 14.78
N GLY A 154 -10.31 -0.85 14.84
CA GLY A 154 -10.90 0.49 14.83
C GLY A 154 -10.97 1.02 13.41
N TRP A 155 -12.02 0.65 12.68
CA TRP A 155 -12.15 0.98 11.26
C TRP A 155 -12.44 2.46 11.02
N GLN A 156 -11.68 3.07 10.12
CA GLN A 156 -11.87 4.42 9.59
C GLN A 156 -11.80 4.40 8.06
N ASP A 157 -12.21 5.49 7.40
CA ASP A 157 -11.97 5.63 5.96
C ASP A 157 -10.46 5.69 5.69
N ALA A 158 -10.00 4.85 4.77
CA ALA A 158 -8.59 4.77 4.44
C ALA A 158 -8.16 5.98 3.59
N THR A 159 -6.95 6.45 3.86
CA THR A 159 -6.17 7.33 3.01
C THR A 159 -5.36 6.53 2.00
N VAL A 160 -4.89 7.19 0.94
CA VAL A 160 -4.04 6.54 -0.07
C VAL A 160 -2.78 5.95 0.56
N ASP A 161 -2.23 6.61 1.59
CA ASP A 161 -1.01 6.18 2.27
C ASP A 161 -1.26 5.00 3.25
N GLU A 162 -2.52 4.63 3.56
CA GLU A 162 -2.81 3.38 4.27
C GLU A 162 -2.92 2.19 3.30
N VAL A 163 -3.38 2.44 2.06
CA VAL A 163 -3.50 1.41 1.00
C VAL A 163 -2.16 1.16 0.31
N PHE A 164 -1.37 2.23 0.13
CA PHE A 164 -0.06 2.20 -0.52
C PHE A 164 0.97 2.96 0.35
N PRO A 165 1.42 2.34 1.45
CA PRO A 165 2.21 3.03 2.47
C PRO A 165 3.61 3.43 1.99
N PRO A 166 3.98 4.72 2.12
CA PRO A 166 5.35 5.16 1.93
C PRO A 166 6.21 4.86 3.16
N ASN A 167 7.34 4.17 2.98
CA ASN A 167 8.37 4.08 4.01
C ASN A 167 9.26 5.32 3.92
N TYR A 168 9.20 6.23 4.90
CA TYR A 168 10.03 7.45 4.85
C TYR A 168 11.45 7.20 5.39
N VAL A 169 12.44 7.70 4.66
CA VAL A 169 13.86 7.68 5.02
C VAL A 169 14.41 9.11 5.04
N TRP A 170 15.51 9.31 5.74
CA TRP A 170 16.25 10.57 5.67
C TRP A 170 16.97 10.67 4.32
N HIS A 171 16.87 11.84 3.70
CA HIS A 171 17.63 12.12 2.48
C HIS A 171 19.12 12.26 2.80
N VAL A 172 19.98 11.64 1.99
CA VAL A 172 21.43 11.73 2.10
C VAL A 172 21.97 12.38 0.82
N GLN A 173 22.56 13.57 0.92
CA GLN A 173 23.06 14.29 -0.27
C GLN A 173 24.18 13.53 -1.00
N ASP A 174 25.11 12.95 -0.23
CA ASP A 174 26.20 12.13 -0.74
C ASP A 174 26.30 10.83 0.08
N PRO A 175 25.92 9.68 -0.49
CA PRO A 175 26.04 8.37 0.19
C PRO A 175 27.47 7.99 0.55
N LYS A 176 28.48 8.55 -0.13
CA LYS A 176 29.90 8.33 0.16
C LYS A 176 30.48 9.39 1.10
N GLY A 177 29.67 10.38 1.45
CA GLY A 177 30.04 11.51 2.29
C GLY A 177 29.99 11.19 3.79
N THR A 178 29.91 12.25 4.59
CA THR A 178 29.84 12.11 6.06
C THR A 178 28.47 11.57 6.48
N PRO A 179 28.41 10.59 7.41
CA PRO A 179 27.15 10.08 7.93
C PRO A 179 26.28 11.15 8.61
N LEU A 180 24.96 10.96 8.56
CA LEU A 180 24.01 11.87 9.21
C LEU A 180 24.21 11.90 10.73
N ARG A 181 24.44 13.11 11.25
CA ARG A 181 24.58 13.37 12.70
C ARG A 181 23.26 13.73 13.36
N SER A 182 22.98 13.15 14.53
CA SER A 182 21.74 13.42 15.30
C SER A 182 21.52 14.92 15.61
N ALA A 183 22.59 15.66 15.93
CA ALA A 183 22.54 17.10 16.21
C ALA A 183 21.95 17.93 15.05
N LEU A 184 22.14 17.46 13.81
CA LEU A 184 21.69 18.15 12.60
C LEU A 184 20.37 17.59 12.04
N LYS A 185 19.68 16.71 12.79
CA LYS A 185 18.40 16.10 12.37
C LYS A 185 17.36 17.11 11.90
N ARG A 186 17.37 18.32 12.46
CA ARG A 186 16.44 19.41 12.10
C ARG A 186 16.69 20.00 10.71
N PHE A 187 17.84 19.72 10.09
CA PHE A 187 18.22 20.22 8.76
C PHE A 187 17.92 19.22 7.66
N TYR A 188 18.01 17.92 7.96
CA TYR A 188 17.80 16.88 6.95
C TYR A 188 16.34 16.79 6.46
N GLY A 189 16.20 16.55 5.16
CA GLY A 189 14.94 16.20 4.53
C GLY A 189 14.57 14.72 4.71
N LYS A 190 13.33 14.40 4.38
CA LYS A 190 12.84 13.03 4.30
C LYS A 190 12.12 12.79 2.99
N ALA A 191 12.25 11.60 2.44
CA ALA A 191 11.51 11.17 1.27
C ALA A 191 11.04 9.72 1.42
N PRO A 192 10.04 9.28 0.64
CA PRO A 192 9.75 7.86 0.53
C PRO A 192 11.00 7.09 0.08
N ALA A 193 11.22 5.89 0.62
CA ALA A 193 12.41 5.08 0.39
C ALA A 193 12.64 4.78 -1.09
N VAL A 194 11.56 4.48 -1.82
CA VAL A 194 11.61 4.29 -3.27
C VAL A 194 12.08 5.54 -4.02
N VAL A 195 11.69 6.73 -3.55
CA VAL A 195 12.11 8.00 -4.13
C VAL A 195 13.59 8.24 -3.87
N GLU A 196 14.05 8.02 -2.64
CA GLU A 196 15.46 8.14 -2.28
C GLU A 196 16.33 7.16 -3.07
N VAL A 197 15.95 5.88 -3.11
CA VAL A 197 16.74 4.85 -3.80
C VAL A 197 16.83 5.12 -5.31
N CYS A 198 15.73 5.57 -5.93
CA CYS A 198 15.73 5.89 -7.35
C CYS A 198 16.57 7.15 -7.63
N MET A 199 16.55 8.15 -6.75
CA MET A 199 17.41 9.33 -6.87
C MET A 199 18.89 8.95 -6.84
N GLN A 200 19.29 8.15 -5.85
CA GLN A 200 20.68 7.71 -5.69
C GLN A 200 21.13 6.85 -6.87
N ALA A 201 20.21 6.11 -7.49
CA ALA A 201 20.44 5.32 -8.68
C ALA A 201 20.46 6.15 -9.99
N GLY A 202 20.28 7.47 -9.93
CA GLY A 202 20.38 8.37 -11.09
C GLY A 202 19.06 8.70 -11.78
N ALA A 203 17.90 8.36 -11.20
CA ALA A 203 16.60 8.74 -11.75
C ALA A 203 16.31 10.24 -11.58
N GLN A 204 15.52 10.79 -12.50
CA GLN A 204 14.98 12.14 -12.38
C GLN A 204 13.72 12.12 -11.52
N ILE A 205 13.78 12.84 -10.40
CA ILE A 205 12.74 12.78 -9.38
C ILE A 205 11.68 13.87 -9.61
N PRO A 206 10.38 13.55 -9.50
CA PRO A 206 9.32 14.54 -9.62
C PRO A 206 9.48 15.73 -8.66
N GLN A 207 9.19 16.94 -9.15
CA GLN A 207 9.40 18.20 -8.41
C GLN A 207 8.70 18.23 -7.04
N LYS A 208 7.56 17.54 -6.90
CA LYS A 208 6.81 17.45 -5.64
C LYS A 208 7.60 16.83 -4.47
N TYR A 209 8.64 16.04 -4.75
CA TYR A 209 9.47 15.41 -3.72
C TYR A 209 10.64 16.27 -3.26
N LYS A 210 11.13 17.19 -4.11
CA LYS A 210 12.33 17.99 -3.80
C LYS A 210 12.22 18.82 -2.52
N PRO A 211 11.07 19.50 -2.23
CA PRO A 211 10.92 20.23 -0.98
C PRO A 211 10.97 19.32 0.27
N MET A 212 10.53 18.06 0.14
CA MET A 212 10.59 17.10 1.25
C MET A 212 12.03 16.69 1.57
N MET A 213 12.88 16.67 0.54
CA MET A 213 14.30 16.29 0.60
C MET A 213 15.20 17.44 1.06
N ARG A 214 14.68 18.68 1.09
CA ARG A 214 15.39 19.88 1.58
C ARG A 214 16.74 20.10 0.87
N LEU A 215 16.72 19.97 -0.45
CA LEU A 215 17.89 20.16 -1.31
C LEU A 215 18.40 21.61 -1.31
N ASP A 216 17.59 22.55 -0.84
CA ASP A 216 17.84 23.98 -0.73
C ASP A 216 18.39 24.41 0.65
N ILE A 217 18.54 23.48 1.59
CA ILE A 217 19.09 23.77 2.92
C ILE A 217 20.58 23.46 2.95
N VAL A 218 21.37 24.47 3.31
CA VAL A 218 22.80 24.34 3.59
C VAL A 218 22.99 23.64 4.94
N LEU A 219 23.79 22.58 4.97
CA LEU A 219 24.15 21.88 6.21
C LEU A 219 25.26 22.67 6.92
N PRO A 220 25.12 22.97 8.24
CA PRO A 220 26.18 23.62 8.99
C PRO A 220 27.47 22.82 8.96
N GLU A 221 28.60 23.50 8.77
CA GLU A 221 29.92 22.87 8.80
C GLU A 221 30.27 22.35 10.21
N SER A 222 31.33 21.55 10.35
CA SER A 222 31.64 20.88 11.62
C SER A 222 31.82 21.84 12.80
N GLU A 223 32.38 23.03 12.58
CA GLU A 223 32.55 24.04 13.61
C GLU A 223 31.21 24.74 13.96
N GLU A 224 30.41 25.08 12.95
CA GLU A 224 29.09 25.69 13.14
C GLU A 224 28.09 24.73 13.79
N SER A 225 28.22 23.43 13.52
CA SER A 225 27.35 22.39 14.07
C SER A 225 27.37 22.33 15.60
N ARG A 226 28.45 22.80 16.25
CA ARG A 226 28.57 22.90 17.72
C ARG A 226 27.73 24.04 18.31
N LEU A 227 27.40 25.05 17.51
CA LEU A 227 26.65 26.24 17.93
C LEU A 227 25.13 26.07 17.81
N VAL A 228 24.67 24.99 17.16
CA VAL A 228 23.25 24.70 16.91
C VAL A 228 22.66 23.67 17.88
N ALA A 229 23.50 23.10 18.75
CA ALA A 229 23.15 22.09 19.74
C ALA A 229 22.31 22.67 20.88
#